data_AF-A0A2V8L753-F1
#
_entry.id   AF-A0A2V8L753-F1
#
_cell.length_a   1.000
_cell.length_b   1.000
_cell.length_c   1.000
_cell.angle_alpha   90.00
_cell.angle_beta   90.00
_cell.angle_gamma   90.00
#
_symmetry.space_group_name_H-M   'P 1'
#
loop_
_entity.id
_entity.type
_entity.pdbx_description
1 polymer ?
#
loop_
_entity_poly.entity_id
_entity_poly.type
_entity_poly.pdbx_seq_one_letter_code
_entity_poly.pdbx_strand_id
1 'polypeptide(L)'
;MGRKQYGKQFGKIFAAIALLIVTAIGLSYGSLLRGMDQAAEDYSQGDPEAALKRYENIEQRLRSVGALRVIPAKDRRNLIFNQARLLYALGRYDDAQERMDREAEVAGSSSTDGRFLLLKGEIAFRKAIKNYRESTRKDTRLLEESLHAAEDTLRDSLRLNPNDWDAKYNFEYVSYVRNLMNQDQQGKIKILMENVRVEEQRPPALPAEQSP
;
A
#
# COMPACT_ATOMS: atom_id res chain seq x y z
N MET A 1 52.57 30.59 18.56
CA MET A 1 51.96 29.25 18.64
C MET A 1 50.41 29.30 18.59
N GLY A 2 49.79 29.98 17.60
CA GLY A 2 48.33 30.19 17.58
C GLY A 2 47.52 29.32 16.59
N ARG A 3 48.13 28.79 15.52
CA ARG A 3 47.38 28.14 14.43
C ARG A 3 46.85 26.73 14.74
N LYS A 4 47.49 25.97 15.64
CA LYS A 4 47.07 24.60 15.99
C LYS A 4 45.82 24.54 16.89
N GLN A 5 45.50 25.62 17.61
CA GLN A 5 44.41 25.63 18.59
C GLN A 5 43.06 25.97 17.93
N TYR A 6 43.06 26.89 16.94
CA TYR A 6 41.88 27.21 16.13
C TYR A 6 41.38 26.00 15.32
N GLY A 7 42.26 25.24 14.65
CA GLY A 7 41.85 24.05 13.89
C GLY A 7 41.18 22.96 14.75
N LYS A 8 41.62 22.80 16.01
CA LYS A 8 41.01 21.87 16.96
C LYS A 8 39.64 22.36 17.47
N GLN A 9 39.43 23.67 17.62
CA GLN A 9 38.13 24.23 17.99
C GLN A 9 37.13 24.17 16.82
N PHE A 10 37.56 24.47 15.60
CA PHE A 10 36.72 24.32 14.41
C PHE A 10 36.30 22.86 14.18
N GLY A 11 37.21 21.89 14.38
CA GLY A 11 36.87 20.47 14.32
C GLY A 11 35.83 20.03 15.36
N LYS A 12 35.91 20.55 16.59
CA LYS A 12 34.91 20.28 17.64
C LYS A 12 33.54 20.89 17.34
N ILE A 13 33.50 22.11 16.82
CA ILE A 13 32.25 22.79 16.44
C ILE A 13 31.59 22.01 15.29
N PHE A 14 32.37 21.64 14.26
CA PHE A 14 31.86 20.84 13.15
C PHE A 14 31.32 19.47 13.61
N ALA A 15 32.06 18.78 14.49
CA ALA A 15 31.61 17.51 15.06
C ALA A 15 30.33 17.67 15.89
N ALA A 16 30.20 18.74 16.68
CA ALA A 16 28.99 19.02 17.46
C ALA A 16 27.77 19.32 16.57
N ILE A 17 27.96 20.08 15.49
CA ILE A 17 26.91 20.35 14.50
C ILE A 17 26.50 19.06 13.78
N ALA A 18 27.47 18.25 13.36
CA ALA A 18 27.19 16.95 12.73
C ALA A 18 26.40 16.03 13.68
N LEU A 19 26.79 15.96 14.96
CA LEU A 19 26.08 15.20 15.98
C LEU A 19 24.64 15.71 16.18
N LEU A 20 24.44 17.02 16.22
CA LEU A 20 23.10 17.62 16.33
C LEU A 20 22.23 17.25 15.12
N ILE A 21 22.77 17.31 13.91
CA ILE A 21 22.06 16.92 12.69
C ILE A 21 21.66 15.43 12.75
N VAL A 22 22.59 14.54 13.10
CA VAL A 22 22.30 13.10 13.23
C VAL A 22 21.24 12.84 14.31
N THR A 23 21.31 13.54 15.44
CA THR A 23 20.33 13.42 16.53
C THR A 23 18.95 13.90 16.08
N ALA A 24 18.87 15.04 15.38
CA ALA A 24 17.61 15.56 14.85
C ALA A 24 16.98 14.63 13.81
N ILE A 25 17.80 14.02 12.94
CA ILE A 25 17.35 13.00 11.99
C ILE A 25 16.80 11.78 12.73
N GLY A 26 17.53 11.28 13.73
CA GLY A 26 17.12 10.11 14.52
C GLY A 26 15.81 10.34 15.27
N LEU A 27 15.64 11.51 15.92
CA LEU A 27 14.40 11.87 16.62
C LEU A 27 13.22 12.01 15.65
N SER A 28 13.45 12.63 14.49
CA SER A 28 12.42 12.78 13.46
C SER A 28 11.96 11.43 12.91
N TYR A 29 12.91 10.51 12.68
CA TYR A 29 12.63 9.16 12.24
C TYR A 29 11.90 8.33 13.30
N GLY A 30 12.32 8.40 14.57
CA GLY A 30 11.62 7.73 15.66
C GLY A 30 10.18 8.25 15.86
N SER A 31 9.95 9.55 15.65
CA SER A 31 8.60 10.12 15.67
C SER A 31 7.73 9.63 14.52
N LEU A 32 8.33 9.36 13.35
CA LEU A 32 7.62 8.81 12.19
C LEU A 32 7.14 7.38 12.48
N LEU A 33 8.03 6.52 12.99
CA LEU A 33 7.68 5.11 13.28
C LEU A 33 6.54 5.04 14.31
N ARG A 34 6.64 5.82 15.39
CA ARG A 34 5.55 5.92 16.38
C ARG A 34 4.24 6.42 15.76
N GLY A 35 4.31 7.35 14.81
CA GLY A 35 3.12 7.81 14.10
C GLY A 35 2.47 6.71 13.28
N MET A 36 3.27 5.84 12.65
CA MET A 36 2.78 4.68 11.90
C MET A 36 2.16 3.63 12.82
N ASP A 37 2.73 3.42 14.01
CA ASP A 37 2.17 2.51 15.02
C ASP A 37 0.85 3.03 15.58
N GLN A 38 0.74 4.33 15.86
CA GLN A 38 -0.52 4.97 16.27
C GLN A 38 -1.61 4.86 15.19
N ALA A 39 -1.23 4.99 13.92
CA ALA A 39 -2.18 4.79 12.82
C ALA A 39 -2.65 3.33 12.73
N ALA A 40 -1.76 2.37 12.97
CA ALA A 40 -2.12 0.96 13.06
C ALA A 40 -3.06 0.68 14.25
N GLU A 41 -2.84 1.35 15.37
CA GLU A 41 -3.70 1.27 16.56
C GLU A 41 -5.12 1.80 16.27
N ASP A 42 -5.25 2.99 15.70
CA ASP A 42 -6.56 3.54 15.28
C ASP A 42 -7.33 2.56 14.39
N TYR A 43 -6.65 1.93 13.43
CA TYR A 43 -7.27 0.95 12.55
C TYR A 43 -7.73 -0.31 13.29
N SER A 44 -6.92 -0.80 14.23
CA SER A 44 -7.29 -1.95 15.07
C SER A 44 -8.47 -1.66 16.00
N GLN A 45 -8.66 -0.39 16.38
CA GLN A 45 -9.84 0.10 17.11
C GLN A 45 -11.07 0.28 16.21
N GLY A 46 -10.91 0.04 14.90
CA GLY A 46 -12.00 0.05 13.94
C GLY A 46 -12.28 1.40 13.30
N ASP A 47 -11.35 2.36 13.38
CA ASP A 47 -11.44 3.70 12.77
C ASP A 47 -10.46 3.83 11.57
N PRO A 48 -10.85 3.32 10.38
CA PRO A 48 -10.00 3.37 9.19
C PRO A 48 -9.80 4.80 8.66
N GLU A 49 -10.74 5.71 8.87
CA GLU A 49 -10.62 7.12 8.47
C GLU A 49 -9.56 7.85 9.30
N ALA A 50 -9.56 7.69 10.63
CA ALA A 50 -8.54 8.29 11.49
C ALA A 50 -7.15 7.73 11.18
N ALA A 51 -7.05 6.40 11.03
CA ALA A 51 -5.81 5.73 10.63
C ALA A 51 -5.26 6.29 9.30
N LEU A 52 -6.13 6.42 8.29
CA LEU A 52 -5.74 6.94 6.98
C LEU A 52 -5.23 8.38 7.10
N LYS A 53 -5.95 9.24 7.82
CA LYS A 53 -5.55 10.63 8.05
C LYS A 53 -4.18 10.73 8.73
N ARG A 54 -3.86 9.85 9.68
CA ARG A 54 -2.53 9.82 10.31
C ARG A 54 -1.44 9.43 9.32
N TYR A 55 -1.63 8.36 8.54
CA TYR A 55 -0.66 7.98 7.51
C TYR A 55 -0.47 9.08 6.46
N GLU A 56 -1.54 9.76 6.04
CA GLU A 56 -1.45 10.88 5.10
C GLU A 56 -0.65 12.05 5.66
N ASN A 57 -0.85 12.40 6.94
CA ASN A 57 -0.05 13.44 7.59
C ASN A 57 1.44 13.10 7.64
N ILE A 58 1.78 11.82 7.89
CA ILE A 58 3.17 11.34 7.88
C ILE A 58 3.77 11.48 6.49
N GLU A 59 3.08 10.98 5.46
CA GLU A 59 3.55 11.07 4.07
C GLU A 59 3.70 12.53 3.61
N GLN A 60 2.74 13.40 3.94
CA GLN A 60 2.79 14.82 3.59
C GLN A 60 4.00 15.51 4.21
N ARG A 61 4.30 15.24 5.49
CA ARG A 61 5.50 15.77 6.16
C ARG A 61 6.77 15.29 5.45
N LEU A 62 6.89 14.00 5.18
CA LEU A 62 8.03 13.43 4.44
C LEU A 62 8.22 14.07 3.06
N ARG A 63 7.13 14.29 2.32
CA ARG A 63 7.14 14.95 1.02
C ARG A 63 7.60 16.41 1.13
N SER A 64 7.07 17.15 2.10
CA SER A 64 7.37 18.57 2.28
C SER A 64 8.86 18.87 2.50
N VAL A 65 9.60 17.89 3.05
CA VAL A 65 11.05 17.99 3.30
C VAL A 65 11.88 17.14 2.32
N GLY A 66 11.26 16.54 1.29
CA GLY A 66 11.96 15.69 0.31
C GLY A 66 12.53 14.38 0.88
N ALA A 67 12.11 13.97 2.08
CA ALA A 67 12.66 12.80 2.78
C ALA A 67 12.03 11.46 2.35
N LEU A 68 10.98 11.47 1.53
CA LEU A 68 10.27 10.25 1.14
C LEU A 68 11.19 9.23 0.44
N ARG A 69 12.17 9.68 -0.35
CA ARG A 69 13.16 8.81 -1.00
C ARG A 69 14.30 8.39 -0.08
N VAL A 70 14.50 9.10 1.03
CA VAL A 70 15.68 8.97 1.91
C VAL A 70 15.39 8.02 3.08
N ILE A 71 14.13 7.92 3.52
CA ILE A 71 13.76 6.92 4.52
C ILE A 71 13.97 5.50 4.00
N PRO A 72 14.18 4.51 4.88
CA PRO A 72 14.38 3.13 4.45
C PRO A 72 13.21 2.63 3.60
N ALA A 73 13.53 1.87 2.55
CA ALA A 73 12.54 1.41 1.57
C ALA A 73 11.42 0.56 2.22
N LYS A 74 11.75 -0.21 3.26
CA LYS A 74 10.79 -1.02 4.02
C LYS A 74 9.71 -0.14 4.65
N ASP A 75 10.10 0.88 5.40
CA ASP A 75 9.15 1.75 6.12
C ASP A 75 8.33 2.61 5.14
N ARG A 76 8.96 3.09 4.06
CA ARG A 76 8.24 3.75 2.97
C ARG A 76 7.18 2.85 2.36
N ARG A 77 7.54 1.60 2.04
CA ARG A 77 6.61 0.62 1.47
C ARG A 77 5.48 0.31 2.44
N ASN A 78 5.77 0.08 3.72
CA ASN A 78 4.75 -0.16 4.73
C ASN A 78 3.80 1.04 4.88
N LEU A 79 4.32 2.28 4.87
CA LEU A 79 3.50 3.49 4.88
C LEU A 79 2.53 3.54 3.70
N ILE A 80 3.03 3.40 2.48
CA ILE A 80 2.20 3.49 1.26
C ILE A 80 1.22 2.32 1.18
N PHE A 81 1.67 1.12 1.52
CA PHE A 81 0.85 -0.09 1.52
C PHE A 81 -0.33 0.02 2.50
N ASN A 82 -0.07 0.49 3.73
CA ASN A 82 -1.13 0.67 4.73
C ASN A 82 -2.14 1.75 4.29
N GLN A 83 -1.70 2.84 3.66
CA GLN A 83 -2.62 3.81 3.06
C GLN A 83 -3.51 3.18 1.99
N ALA A 84 -2.91 2.45 1.04
CA ALA A 84 -3.63 1.78 -0.03
C ALA A 84 -4.66 0.77 0.53
N ARG A 85 -4.29 0.03 1.57
CA ARG A 85 -5.18 -0.96 2.17
C ARG A 85 -6.33 -0.33 2.94
N LEU A 86 -6.11 0.80 3.62
CA LEU A 86 -7.19 1.56 4.25
C LEU A 86 -8.15 2.12 3.20
N LEU A 87 -7.64 2.68 2.11
CA LEU A 87 -8.46 3.16 1.00
C LEU A 87 -9.27 2.03 0.35
N TYR A 88 -8.65 0.85 0.19
CA TYR A 88 -9.33 -0.36 -0.26
C TYR A 88 -10.49 -0.74 0.69
N ALA A 89 -10.23 -0.80 1.99
CA ALA A 89 -11.24 -1.13 3.01
C ALA A 89 -12.40 -0.10 3.03
N LEU A 90 -12.12 1.15 2.70
CA LEU A 90 -13.11 2.23 2.56
C LEU A 90 -13.87 2.22 1.21
N GLY A 91 -13.58 1.27 0.31
CA GLY A 91 -14.18 1.21 -1.02
C GLY A 91 -13.72 2.32 -1.99
N ARG A 92 -12.64 3.03 -1.62
CA ARG A 92 -11.99 4.11 -2.39
C ARG A 92 -10.91 3.53 -3.31
N TYR A 93 -11.33 2.68 -4.25
CA TYR A 93 -10.41 1.87 -5.06
C TYR A 93 -9.54 2.69 -6.02
N ASP A 94 -10.04 3.81 -6.55
CA ASP A 94 -9.24 4.70 -7.39
C ASP A 94 -8.08 5.32 -6.60
N ASP A 95 -8.38 5.85 -5.42
CA ASP A 95 -7.36 6.41 -4.52
C ASP A 95 -6.37 5.33 -4.07
N ALA A 96 -6.86 4.12 -3.77
CA ALA A 96 -6.00 2.99 -3.40
C ALA A 96 -5.02 2.65 -4.54
N GLN A 97 -5.50 2.59 -5.77
CA GLN A 97 -4.66 2.36 -6.95
C GLN A 97 -3.62 3.48 -7.13
N GLU A 98 -4.01 4.74 -6.96
CA GLU A 98 -3.09 5.89 -7.05
C GLU A 98 -1.96 5.78 -6.01
N ARG A 99 -2.25 5.33 -4.78
CA ARG A 99 -1.21 5.09 -3.78
C ARG A 99 -0.22 4.01 -4.20
N MET A 100 -0.71 2.94 -4.82
CA MET A 100 0.14 1.85 -5.29
C MET A 100 1.06 2.29 -6.42
N ASP A 101 0.54 3.03 -7.41
CA ASP A 101 1.32 3.48 -8.57
C ASP A 101 2.41 4.49 -8.16
N ARG A 102 2.12 5.32 -7.16
CA ARG A 102 3.07 6.24 -6.54
C ARG A 102 4.25 5.55 -5.85
N GLU A 103 4.10 4.35 -5.30
CA GLU A 103 5.27 3.62 -4.77
C GLU A 103 6.28 3.36 -5.89
N ALA A 104 5.79 2.90 -7.05
CA ALA A 104 6.64 2.58 -8.19
C ALA A 104 7.38 3.82 -8.71
N GLU A 105 6.71 4.98 -8.73
CA GLU A 105 7.33 6.28 -9.07
C GLU A 105 8.44 6.67 -8.08
N VAL A 106 8.24 6.42 -6.79
CA VAL A 106 9.22 6.79 -5.75
C VAL A 106 10.38 5.80 -5.72
N ALA A 107 10.12 4.51 -5.94
CA ALA A 107 11.13 3.46 -5.98
C ALA A 107 11.96 3.49 -7.28
N GLY A 108 11.41 4.06 -8.36
CA GLY A 108 12.05 4.08 -9.68
C GLY A 108 12.00 2.72 -10.39
N SER A 109 11.23 1.78 -9.87
CA SER A 109 11.00 0.45 -10.43
C SER A 109 9.67 -0.11 -9.89
N SER A 110 9.12 -1.10 -10.58
CA SER A 110 7.96 -1.85 -10.07
C SER A 110 8.32 -2.52 -8.75
N SER A 111 7.42 -2.45 -7.76
CA SER A 111 7.61 -3.12 -6.47
C SER A 111 7.81 -4.61 -6.66
N THR A 112 8.93 -5.14 -6.15
CA THR A 112 9.23 -6.57 -6.08
C THR A 112 8.64 -7.22 -4.83
N ASP A 113 7.70 -6.55 -4.15
CA ASP A 113 7.02 -7.04 -2.97
C ASP A 113 5.72 -7.73 -3.38
N GLY A 114 5.63 -9.04 -3.19
CA GLY A 114 4.43 -9.82 -3.53
C GLY A 114 3.17 -9.29 -2.86
N ARG A 115 3.27 -8.68 -1.67
CA ARG A 115 2.12 -8.07 -0.98
C ARG A 115 1.53 -6.92 -1.78
N PHE A 116 2.37 -6.13 -2.45
CA PHE A 116 1.91 -5.03 -3.30
C PHE A 116 1.15 -5.55 -4.51
N LEU A 117 1.65 -6.60 -5.15
CA LEU A 117 0.96 -7.22 -6.29
C LEU A 117 -0.36 -7.87 -5.87
N LEU A 118 -0.39 -8.55 -4.72
CA LEU A 118 -1.62 -9.09 -4.14
C LEU A 118 -2.69 -8.00 -3.99
N LEU A 119 -2.39 -6.94 -3.25
CA LEU A 119 -3.32 -5.85 -3.01
C LEU A 119 -3.71 -5.12 -4.31
N LYS A 120 -2.78 -4.97 -5.26
CA LYS A 120 -3.08 -4.36 -6.57
C LYS A 120 -4.07 -5.20 -7.38
N GLY A 121 -3.92 -6.52 -7.37
CA GLY A 121 -4.86 -7.45 -7.99
C GLY A 121 -6.25 -7.40 -7.35
N GLU A 122 -6.32 -7.36 -6.01
CA GLU A 122 -7.58 -7.21 -5.27
C GLU A 122 -8.27 -5.88 -5.56
N ILE A 123 -7.52 -4.77 -5.54
CA ILE A 123 -8.04 -3.43 -5.90
C ILE A 123 -8.61 -3.46 -7.32
N ALA A 124 -7.86 -3.99 -8.29
CA ALA A 124 -8.31 -4.08 -9.69
C ALA A 124 -9.59 -4.90 -9.83
N PHE A 125 -9.66 -6.06 -9.16
CA PHE A 125 -10.85 -6.89 -9.13
C PHE A 125 -12.05 -6.13 -8.55
N ARG A 126 -11.95 -5.61 -7.32
CA ARG A 126 -13.06 -4.90 -6.66
C ARG A 126 -13.52 -3.68 -7.46
N LYS A 127 -12.58 -2.92 -8.01
CA LYS A 127 -12.85 -1.77 -8.88
C LYS A 127 -13.62 -2.19 -10.13
N ALA A 128 -13.22 -3.28 -10.79
CA ALA A 128 -13.93 -3.80 -11.96
C ALA A 128 -15.38 -4.16 -11.64
N ILE A 129 -15.61 -4.89 -10.53
CA ILE A 129 -16.95 -5.25 -10.07
C ILE A 129 -17.78 -4.01 -9.74
N LYS A 130 -17.21 -3.04 -9.02
CA LYS A 130 -17.88 -1.78 -8.67
C LYS A 130 -18.27 -1.00 -9.92
N ASN A 131 -17.33 -0.78 -10.83
CA ASN A 131 -17.56 -0.04 -12.07
C ASN A 131 -18.62 -0.71 -12.94
N TYR A 132 -18.61 -2.04 -13.06
CA TYR A 132 -19.65 -2.76 -13.77
C TYR A 132 -21.03 -2.60 -13.10
N ARG A 133 -21.09 -2.68 -11.77
CA ARG A 133 -22.34 -2.52 -10.99
C ARG A 133 -22.92 -1.11 -11.09
N GLU A 134 -22.08 -0.09 -11.09
CA GLU A 134 -22.49 1.32 -11.14
C GLU A 134 -22.69 1.82 -12.59
N SER A 135 -22.08 1.17 -13.59
CA SER A 135 -22.24 1.52 -15.00
C SER A 135 -23.65 1.25 -15.52
N THR A 136 -24.19 2.22 -16.26
CA THR A 136 -25.47 2.10 -16.97
C THR A 136 -25.39 1.17 -18.18
N ARG A 137 -24.22 1.06 -18.82
CA ARG A 137 -24.05 0.30 -20.07
C ARG A 137 -23.83 -1.19 -19.86
N LYS A 138 -23.45 -1.62 -18.65
CA LYS A 138 -23.17 -3.03 -18.31
C LYS A 138 -22.26 -3.73 -19.33
N ASP A 139 -21.17 -3.07 -19.69
CA ASP A 139 -20.21 -3.60 -20.67
C ASP A 139 -19.45 -4.79 -20.08
N THR A 140 -19.81 -6.00 -20.53
CA THR A 140 -19.21 -7.25 -20.07
C THR A 140 -17.79 -7.44 -20.62
N ARG A 141 -17.44 -6.85 -21.77
CA ARG A 141 -16.09 -6.97 -22.34
C ARG A 141 -15.09 -6.18 -21.51
N LEU A 142 -15.45 -4.96 -21.12
CA LEU A 142 -14.61 -4.14 -20.25
C LEU A 142 -14.41 -4.80 -18.87
N LEU A 143 -15.46 -5.43 -18.35
CA LEU A 143 -15.36 -6.22 -17.12
C LEU A 143 -14.41 -7.40 -17.30
N GLU A 144 -14.56 -8.18 -18.37
CA GLU A 144 -13.70 -9.34 -18.66
C GLU A 144 -12.23 -8.94 -18.79
N GLU A 145 -11.93 -7.86 -19.52
CA GLU A 145 -10.59 -7.29 -19.65
C GLU A 145 -10.00 -6.90 -18.28
N SER A 146 -10.81 -6.25 -17.44
CA SER A 146 -10.38 -5.84 -16.10
C SER A 146 -10.12 -7.04 -15.18
N LEU A 147 -10.94 -8.10 -15.28
CA LEU A 147 -10.72 -9.35 -14.53
C LEU A 147 -9.46 -10.08 -15.00
N HIS A 148 -9.19 -10.07 -16.31
CA HIS A 148 -7.95 -10.60 -16.86
C HIS A 148 -6.72 -9.89 -16.29
N ALA A 149 -6.72 -8.56 -16.25
CA ALA A 149 -5.63 -7.78 -15.68
C ALA A 149 -5.44 -8.04 -14.16
N ALA A 150 -6.55 -8.19 -13.43
CA ALA A 150 -6.51 -8.56 -12.01
C ALA A 150 -5.92 -9.97 -11.80
N GLU A 151 -6.34 -10.96 -12.60
CA GLU A 151 -5.82 -12.32 -12.56
C GLU A 151 -4.32 -12.36 -12.85
N ASP A 152 -3.85 -11.65 -13.89
CA ASP A 152 -2.43 -11.59 -14.24
C ASP A 152 -1.59 -10.99 -13.11
N THR A 153 -2.10 -9.93 -12.47
CA THR A 153 -1.42 -9.31 -11.32
C THR A 153 -1.34 -10.27 -10.12
N LEU A 154 -2.41 -11.02 -9.84
CA LEU A 154 -2.42 -12.03 -8.77
C LEU A 154 -1.49 -13.21 -9.09
N ARG A 155 -1.39 -13.60 -10.37
CA ARG A 155 -0.43 -14.59 -10.82
C ARG A 155 1.01 -14.12 -10.59
N ASP A 156 1.30 -12.84 -10.83
CA ASP A 156 2.60 -12.26 -10.54
C ASP A 156 2.90 -12.21 -9.03
N SER A 157 1.90 -11.92 -8.19
CA SER A 157 2.02 -12.06 -6.74
C SER A 157 2.44 -13.47 -6.33
N LEU A 158 1.78 -14.50 -6.88
CA LEU A 158 2.08 -15.91 -6.61
C LEU A 158 3.46 -16.35 -7.13
N ARG A 159 3.96 -15.73 -8.20
CA ARG A 159 5.33 -15.98 -8.67
C ARG A 159 6.37 -15.50 -7.65
N LEU A 160 6.10 -14.38 -6.97
CA LEU A 160 6.97 -13.85 -5.93
C LEU A 160 6.81 -14.62 -4.60
N ASN A 161 5.57 -14.93 -4.22
CA ASN A 161 5.23 -15.62 -2.97
C ASN A 161 4.36 -16.87 -3.23
N PRO A 162 4.94 -18.01 -3.65
CA PRO A 162 4.16 -19.20 -4.04
C PRO A 162 3.38 -19.87 -2.91
N ASN A 163 3.67 -19.52 -1.65
CA ASN A 163 3.02 -20.10 -0.47
C ASN A 163 1.97 -19.18 0.16
N ASP A 164 1.75 -17.99 -0.39
CA ASP A 164 0.75 -17.04 0.10
C ASP A 164 -0.67 -17.60 -0.15
N TRP A 165 -1.40 -17.85 0.95
CA TRP A 165 -2.72 -18.46 0.88
C TRP A 165 -3.78 -17.49 0.36
N ASP A 166 -3.68 -16.21 0.74
CA ASP A 166 -4.61 -15.17 0.29
C ASP A 166 -4.45 -14.94 -1.22
N ALA A 167 -3.21 -14.90 -1.71
CA ALA A 167 -2.94 -14.80 -3.14
C ALA A 167 -3.49 -15.99 -3.94
N LYS A 168 -3.39 -17.22 -3.41
CA LYS A 168 -3.97 -18.41 -4.06
C LYS A 168 -5.49 -18.32 -4.10
N TYR A 169 -6.09 -18.01 -2.96
CA TYR A 169 -7.54 -17.90 -2.85
C TYR A 169 -8.08 -16.83 -3.81
N ASN A 170 -7.49 -15.64 -3.81
CA ASN A 170 -7.91 -14.53 -4.65
C ASN A 170 -7.70 -14.83 -6.14
N PHE A 171 -6.57 -15.44 -6.51
CA PHE A 171 -6.34 -15.88 -7.89
C PHE A 171 -7.42 -16.85 -8.36
N GLU A 172 -7.66 -17.94 -7.60
CA GLU A 172 -8.67 -18.94 -7.95
C GLU A 172 -10.07 -18.34 -8.01
N TYR A 173 -10.40 -17.42 -7.09
CA TYR A 173 -11.69 -16.74 -7.08
C TYR A 173 -11.89 -15.86 -8.33
N VAL A 174 -10.89 -15.07 -8.71
CA VAL A 174 -10.96 -14.24 -9.92
C VAL A 174 -11.04 -15.11 -11.17
N SER A 175 -10.23 -16.17 -11.27
CA SER A 175 -10.27 -17.13 -12.37
C SER A 175 -11.63 -17.82 -12.47
N TYR A 176 -12.25 -18.17 -11.34
CA TYR A 176 -13.59 -18.74 -11.29
C TYR A 176 -14.64 -17.77 -11.84
N VAL A 177 -14.64 -16.51 -11.38
CA VAL A 177 -15.58 -15.48 -11.86
C VAL A 177 -15.41 -15.26 -13.37
N ARG A 178 -14.18 -15.18 -13.86
CA ARG A 178 -13.91 -15.04 -15.30
C ARG A 178 -14.40 -16.25 -16.11
N ASN A 179 -14.16 -17.46 -15.63
CA ASN A 179 -14.63 -18.68 -16.29
C ASN A 179 -16.16 -18.74 -16.40
N LEU A 180 -16.89 -18.22 -15.40
CA LEU A 180 -18.34 -18.10 -15.49
C LEU A 180 -18.78 -17.12 -16.60
N MET A 181 -17.99 -16.07 -16.88
CA MET A 181 -18.27 -15.12 -17.96
C MET A 181 -18.13 -15.77 -19.33
N ASN A 182 -17.10 -16.59 -19.50
CA ASN A 182 -16.84 -17.32 -20.76
C ASN A 182 -17.93 -18.35 -21.09
N GLN A 183 -18.65 -18.86 -20.08
CA GLN A 183 -19.70 -19.85 -20.25
C GLN A 183 -21.11 -19.24 -20.46
N ASP A 184 -21.20 -17.92 -20.67
CA ASP A 184 -22.45 -17.14 -20.77
C ASP A 184 -23.41 -17.35 -19.58
N GLN A 185 -22.86 -17.66 -18.40
CA GLN A 185 -23.64 -17.84 -17.17
C GLN A 185 -23.92 -16.51 -16.46
N GLN A 186 -24.38 -15.51 -17.23
CA GLN A 186 -24.59 -14.13 -16.77
C GLN A 186 -25.48 -14.04 -15.52
N GLY A 187 -26.48 -14.91 -15.40
CA GLY A 187 -27.34 -15.00 -14.21
C GLY A 187 -26.59 -15.37 -12.92
N LYS A 188 -25.62 -16.29 -12.99
CA LYS A 188 -24.80 -16.68 -11.82
C LYS A 188 -23.79 -15.60 -11.46
N ILE A 189 -23.26 -14.90 -12.45
CA ILE A 189 -22.36 -13.76 -12.25
C ILE A 189 -23.07 -12.65 -11.51
N LYS A 190 -24.31 -12.31 -11.90
CA LYS A 190 -25.12 -11.31 -11.21
C LYS A 190 -25.33 -11.68 -9.74
N ILE A 191 -25.68 -12.94 -9.45
CA ILE A 191 -25.87 -13.45 -8.08
C ILE A 191 -24.57 -13.35 -7.27
N LEU A 192 -23.43 -13.75 -7.83
CA LEU A 192 -22.12 -13.62 -7.18
C LEU A 192 -21.79 -12.15 -6.92
N MET A 193 -21.96 -11.27 -7.90
CA MET A 193 -21.59 -9.85 -7.77
C MET A 193 -22.49 -9.05 -6.82
N GLU A 194 -23.76 -9.42 -6.69
CA GLU A 194 -24.73 -8.80 -5.77
C GLU A 194 -24.63 -9.34 -4.35
N ASN A 195 -24.30 -10.64 -4.17
CA ASN A 195 -24.21 -11.29 -2.87
C ASN A 195 -22.81 -11.27 -2.24
N VAL A 196 -21.79 -10.78 -2.95
CA VAL A 196 -20.48 -10.45 -2.37
C VAL A 196 -20.64 -9.17 -1.54
N ARG A 197 -21.41 -9.25 -0.44
CA ARG A 197 -21.13 -8.53 0.79
C ARG A 197 -20.15 -9.42 1.55
N VAL A 198 -18.88 -9.29 1.20
CA VAL A 198 -17.83 -9.85 2.03
C VAL A 198 -17.59 -8.76 3.08
N GLU A 199 -18.13 -8.97 4.28
CA GLU A 199 -17.51 -8.44 5.49
C GLU A 199 -16.10 -9.04 5.51
N GLU A 200 -15.19 -8.38 4.79
CA GLU A 200 -13.79 -8.71 4.75
C GLU A 200 -13.30 -8.55 6.18
N GLN A 201 -12.83 -9.65 6.78
CA GLN A 201 -12.09 -9.58 8.02
C GLN A 201 -10.97 -8.58 7.78
N ARG A 202 -11.11 -7.41 8.40
CA ARG A 202 -10.15 -6.31 8.29
C ARG A 202 -8.81 -6.90 8.69
N PRO A 203 -7.84 -7.06 7.76
CA PRO A 203 -6.58 -7.64 8.17
C PRO A 203 -5.95 -6.68 9.21
N PRO A 204 -5.00 -7.09 10.05
CA PRO A 204 -4.33 -6.17 10.97
C PRO A 204 -3.42 -5.21 10.18
N ALA A 205 -3.35 -3.93 10.54
CA ALA A 205 -2.39 -3.01 9.94
C ALA A 205 -0.97 -3.54 10.18
N LEU A 206 -0.09 -3.38 9.19
CA LEU A 206 1.30 -3.79 9.36
C LEU A 206 1.99 -2.77 10.27
N PRO A 207 2.56 -3.18 11.42
CA PRO A 207 3.33 -2.27 12.25
C PRO A 207 4.63 -1.89 11.53
N ALA A 208 5.24 -0.80 11.97
CA ALA A 208 6.45 -0.28 11.32
C ALA A 208 7.58 -1.34 11.27
N GLU A 209 7.66 -2.19 12.30
CA GLU A 209 8.77 -3.14 12.45
C GLU A 209 8.57 -4.49 11.76
N GLN A 210 7.36 -4.89 11.34
CA GLN A 210 7.14 -6.28 10.92
C GLN A 210 7.81 -6.61 9.59
N SER A 211 8.72 -7.58 9.69
CA SER A 211 9.62 -8.15 8.69
C SER A 211 9.09 -9.51 8.21
N PRO A 212 9.41 -9.97 7.00
CA PRO A 212 10.08 -11.25 6.87
C PRO A 212 11.53 -11.15 7.34
#